data_AF-A0A2E7AR70-F1
#
_entry.id   AF-A0A2E7AR70-F1
#
_cell.length_a   1.000
_cell.length_b   1.000
_cell.length_c   1.000
_cell.angle_alpha   90.00
_cell.angle_beta   90.00
_cell.angle_gamma   90.00
#
_symmetry.space_group_name_H-M   'P 1'
#
loop_
_entity.id
_entity.type
_entity.pdbx_description
1 polymer ?
#
loop_
_entity_poly.entity_id
_entity_poly.type
_entity_poly.pdbx_seq_one_letter_code
_entity_poly.pdbx_strand_id
1 'polypeptide(L)'
;MMSEATLLESRVDKLEQDNRRLKLTVGALLLVLAAVPLIGGVMPEQIPEMIQARAFHVIDENGVDRVRVSDLGIRYLDENGTGRVAMNDVGIGYQDENGDIRAAVDADGIWYMDENENLVWRTPER
;
A
#
# COMPACT_ATOMS: atom_id res chain seq x y z
N MET A 1 35.07 -18.39 -68.52
CA MET A 1 33.67 -18.77 -68.27
C MET A 1 33.65 -19.38 -66.87
N MET A 2 32.99 -18.73 -65.89
CA MET A 2 32.84 -19.32 -64.54
C MET A 2 31.97 -20.57 -64.67
N SER A 3 32.36 -21.69 -64.03
CA SER A 3 31.53 -22.90 -64.06
C SER A 3 30.33 -22.72 -63.14
N GLU A 4 29.21 -23.38 -63.44
CA GLU A 4 28.01 -23.34 -62.58
C GLU A 4 28.32 -23.72 -61.12
N ALA A 5 29.28 -24.63 -60.90
CA ALA A 5 29.75 -25.00 -59.57
C ALA A 5 30.35 -23.80 -58.81
N THR A 6 31.24 -23.04 -59.44
CA THR A 6 31.85 -21.84 -58.82
C THR A 6 30.85 -20.72 -58.55
N LEU A 7 29.77 -20.63 -59.34
CA LEU A 7 28.68 -19.69 -59.10
C LEU A 7 27.81 -20.12 -57.91
N LEU A 8 27.54 -21.41 -57.78
CA LEU A 8 26.77 -21.96 -56.66
C LEU A 8 27.53 -21.80 -55.34
N GLU A 9 28.82 -22.11 -55.30
CA GLU A 9 29.67 -21.88 -54.11
C GLU A 9 29.63 -20.42 -53.66
N SER A 10 29.82 -19.47 -54.59
CA SER A 10 29.75 -18.04 -54.28
C SER A 10 28.39 -17.60 -53.71
N ARG A 11 27.29 -18.18 -54.19
CA ARG A 11 25.93 -17.89 -53.67
C ARG A 11 25.72 -18.48 -52.28
N VAL A 12 26.25 -19.68 -52.03
CA VAL A 12 26.18 -20.34 -50.71
C VAL A 12 26.99 -19.56 -49.68
N ASP A 13 28.23 -19.18 -49.99
CA ASP A 13 29.10 -18.39 -49.09
C ASP A 13 28.44 -17.07 -48.68
N LYS A 14 27.79 -16.40 -49.64
CA LYS A 14 27.05 -15.16 -49.36
C LYS A 14 25.85 -15.40 -48.45
N LEU A 15 25.08 -16.46 -48.69
CA LEU A 15 23.94 -16.81 -47.84
C LEU A 15 24.37 -17.17 -46.42
N GLU A 16 25.50 -17.87 -46.24
CA GLU A 16 26.03 -18.16 -44.92
C GLU A 16 26.47 -16.90 -44.17
N GLN A 17 27.13 -15.98 -44.87
CA GLN A 17 27.54 -14.70 -44.30
C GLN A 17 26.32 -13.86 -43.89
N ASP A 18 25.31 -13.76 -44.74
CA ASP A 18 24.07 -13.02 -44.46
C ASP A 18 23.29 -13.67 -43.32
N ASN A 19 23.23 -15.01 -43.26
CA ASN A 19 22.59 -15.74 -42.17
C ASN A 19 23.29 -15.48 -40.82
N ARG A 20 24.63 -15.46 -40.81
CA ARG A 20 25.41 -15.13 -39.61
C ARG A 20 25.14 -13.71 -39.14
N ARG A 21 25.09 -12.74 -40.06
CA ARG A 21 24.74 -11.33 -39.74
C ARG A 21 23.32 -11.22 -39.21
N LEU A 22 22.36 -11.89 -39.84
CA LEU A 22 20.96 -11.91 -39.42
C LEU A 22 20.82 -12.47 -38.00
N LYS A 23 21.46 -13.60 -37.70
CA LYS A 23 21.45 -14.21 -36.36
C LYS A 23 22.01 -13.26 -35.30
N LEU A 24 23.11 -12.57 -35.60
CA LEU A 24 23.71 -11.60 -34.68
C LEU A 24 22.78 -10.40 -34.44
N THR A 25 22.22 -9.82 -35.51
CA THR A 25 21.30 -8.68 -35.40
C THR A 25 20.02 -9.04 -34.65
N VAL A 26 19.41 -10.19 -34.96
CA VAL A 26 18.22 -10.68 -34.27
C VAL A 26 18.52 -10.97 -32.80
N GLY A 27 19.66 -11.62 -32.50
CA GLY A 27 20.09 -11.87 -31.13
C GLY A 27 20.30 -10.57 -30.34
N ALA A 28 20.98 -9.59 -30.92
CA ALA A 28 21.15 -8.27 -30.30
C ALA A 28 19.82 -7.56 -30.07
N LEU A 29 18.89 -7.63 -31.04
CA LEU A 29 17.56 -7.05 -30.90
C LEU A 29 16.77 -7.72 -29.77
N LEU A 30 16.81 -9.05 -29.67
CA LEU A 30 16.16 -9.80 -28.59
C LEU A 30 16.75 -9.44 -27.23
N LEU A 31 18.07 -9.27 -27.13
CA LEU A 31 18.73 -8.83 -25.89
C LEU A 31 18.27 -7.43 -25.48
N VAL A 32 18.18 -6.49 -26.43
CA VAL A 32 17.66 -5.14 -26.17
C VAL A 32 16.22 -5.20 -25.70
N LEU A 33 15.35 -5.94 -26.41
CA LEU A 33 13.94 -6.09 -26.05
C LEU A 33 13.73 -6.78 -24.69
N ALA A 34 14.59 -7.72 -24.31
CA ALA A 34 14.57 -8.36 -23.01
C ALA A 34 15.08 -7.45 -21.86
N ALA A 35 15.94 -6.49 -22.17
CA ALA A 35 16.47 -5.55 -21.18
C ALA A 35 15.51 -4.40 -20.84
N VAL A 36 14.63 -3.99 -21.77
CA VAL A 36 13.69 -2.88 -21.53
C VAL A 36 12.74 -3.13 -20.34
N PRO A 37 12.11 -4.32 -20.18
CA PRO A 37 11.26 -4.60 -19.02
C PRO A 37 11.99 -4.55 -17.68
N LEU A 38 13.29 -4.88 -17.65
CA LEU A 38 14.10 -4.84 -16.43
C LEU A 38 14.33 -3.40 -15.94
N ILE A 39 14.33 -2.42 -16.84
CA ILE A 39 14.45 -0.99 -16.52
C ILE A 39 13.08 -0.40 -16.19
N GLY A 40 12.00 -0.84 -16.86
CA GLY A 40 10.63 -0.40 -16.60
C GLY A 40 10.00 -0.97 -15.32
N GLY A 41 10.44 -2.15 -14.86
CA GLY A 41 9.98 -2.78 -13.63
C GLY A 41 10.44 -2.08 -12.34
N VAL A 42 11.36 -1.12 -12.45
CA VAL A 42 11.87 -0.31 -11.33
C VAL A 42 11.14 1.04 -11.22
N MET A 43 9.94 1.16 -11.79
CA MET A 43 9.09 2.30 -11.49
C MET A 43 8.83 2.33 -9.98
N PRO A 44 9.19 3.41 -9.27
CA PRO A 44 8.85 3.52 -7.87
C PRO A 44 7.33 3.40 -7.75
N GLU A 45 6.91 2.52 -6.85
CA GLU A 45 5.50 2.29 -6.57
C GLU A 45 4.86 3.63 -6.25
N GLN A 46 3.99 4.09 -7.14
CA GLN A 46 3.32 5.38 -7.00
C GLN A 46 2.36 5.22 -5.83
N ILE A 47 2.73 5.77 -4.66
CA ILE A 47 1.79 5.87 -3.55
C ILE A 47 0.60 6.67 -4.08
N PRO A 48 -0.62 6.09 -4.06
CA PRO A 48 -1.79 6.79 -4.56
C PRO A 48 -1.97 8.13 -3.83
N GLU A 49 -2.25 9.20 -4.57
CA GLU A 49 -2.55 10.51 -3.97
C GLU A 49 -3.86 10.45 -3.16
N MET A 50 -4.82 9.62 -3.58
CA MET A 50 -6.09 9.42 -2.90
C MET A 50 -6.42 7.93 -2.81
N ILE A 51 -6.74 7.47 -1.60
CA ILE A 51 -7.30 6.14 -1.37
C ILE A 51 -8.77 6.30 -0.99
N GLN A 52 -9.67 5.76 -1.81
CA GLN A 52 -11.10 5.75 -1.52
C GLN A 52 -11.52 4.36 -1.05
N ALA A 53 -12.01 4.27 0.20
CA ALA A 53 -12.47 3.04 0.81
C ALA A 53 -13.68 3.32 1.72
N ARG A 54 -14.49 2.29 1.99
CA ARG A 54 -15.57 2.37 2.98
C ARG A 54 -15.04 2.49 4.41
N ALA A 55 -13.91 1.83 4.68
CA ALA A 55 -13.25 1.84 5.99
C ALA A 55 -11.76 1.51 5.82
N PHE A 56 -10.95 1.98 6.77
CA PHE A 56 -9.56 1.59 6.94
C PHE A 56 -9.40 0.86 8.26
N HIS A 57 -8.74 -0.29 8.22
CA HIS A 57 -8.48 -1.13 9.37
C HIS A 57 -6.97 -1.37 9.46
N VAL A 58 -6.38 -1.00 10.59
CA VAL A 58 -5.03 -1.41 10.95
C VAL A 58 -5.17 -2.61 11.86
N ILE A 59 -4.74 -3.78 11.41
CA ILE A 59 -4.91 -5.07 12.09
C ILE A 59 -3.54 -5.55 12.54
N ASP A 60 -3.43 -6.07 13.76
CA ASP A 60 -2.18 -6.66 14.27
C ASP A 60 -1.98 -8.13 13.83
N GLU A 61 -0.89 -8.74 14.27
CA GLU A 61 -0.52 -10.12 13.94
C GLU A 61 -1.53 -11.17 14.42
N ASN A 62 -2.35 -10.83 15.43
CA ASN A 62 -3.37 -11.72 16.00
C ASN A 62 -4.74 -11.52 15.35
N GLY A 63 -4.85 -10.63 14.35
CA GLY A 63 -6.11 -10.33 13.69
C GLY A 63 -6.98 -9.32 14.44
N VAL A 64 -6.45 -8.63 15.45
CA VAL A 64 -7.18 -7.63 16.21
C VAL A 64 -7.03 -6.26 15.56
N ASP A 65 -8.15 -5.56 15.35
CA ASP A 65 -8.12 -4.16 14.90
C ASP A 65 -7.42 -3.31 15.97
N ARG A 66 -6.40 -2.55 15.58
CA ARG A 66 -5.72 -1.55 16.41
C ARG A 66 -6.20 -0.14 16.11
N VAL A 67 -6.54 0.12 14.85
CA VAL A 67 -7.20 1.36 14.42
C VAL A 67 -8.31 1.02 13.43
N ARG A 68 -9.48 1.61 13.64
CA ARG A 68 -10.58 1.56 12.68
C ARG A 68 -11.00 2.98 12.31
N VAL A 69 -11.00 3.28 11.02
CA VAL A 69 -11.57 4.50 10.44
C VAL A 69 -12.76 4.08 9.59
N SER A 70 -13.95 4.54 9.93
CA SER A 70 -15.20 4.16 9.26
C SER A 70 -16.22 5.30 9.29
N ASP A 71 -17.42 5.06 8.80
CA ASP A 71 -18.57 5.94 8.94
C ASP A 71 -18.94 6.24 10.40
N LEU A 72 -18.62 5.33 11.33
CA LEU A 72 -18.79 5.52 12.76
C LEU A 72 -17.70 6.40 13.41
N GLY A 73 -16.69 6.83 12.64
CA GLY A 73 -15.57 7.63 13.12
C GLY A 73 -14.26 6.86 13.22
N ILE A 74 -13.38 7.32 14.11
CA ILE A 74 -12.03 6.79 14.33
C ILE A 74 -11.96 6.14 15.71
N ARG A 75 -11.44 4.92 15.80
CA ARG A 75 -11.23 4.21 17.07
C ARG A 75 -9.82 3.63 17.13
N TYR A 76 -9.17 3.79 18.28
CA TYR A 76 -7.99 3.03 18.69
C TYR A 76 -8.39 1.96 19.70
N LEU A 77 -7.86 0.75 19.53
CA LEU A 77 -8.14 -0.40 20.37
C LEU A 77 -6.83 -0.96 20.95
N ASP A 78 -6.92 -1.52 22.14
CA ASP A 78 -5.81 -2.23 22.78
C ASP A 78 -5.61 -3.65 22.20
N GLU A 79 -4.69 -4.40 22.80
CA GLU A 79 -4.38 -5.79 22.41
C GLU A 79 -5.53 -6.77 22.63
N ASN A 80 -6.48 -6.45 23.52
CA ASN A 80 -7.65 -7.27 23.81
C ASN A 80 -8.84 -6.92 22.90
N GLY A 81 -8.69 -5.93 22.02
CA GLY A 81 -9.77 -5.41 21.18
C GLY A 81 -10.74 -4.49 21.93
N THR A 82 -10.36 -4.00 23.11
CA THR A 82 -11.13 -3.01 23.87
C THR A 82 -10.82 -1.62 23.34
N GLY A 83 -11.87 -0.80 23.14
CA GLY A 83 -11.70 0.60 22.76
C GLY A 83 -10.92 1.37 23.83
N ARG A 84 -9.99 2.21 23.40
CA ARG A 84 -9.20 3.07 24.29
C ARG A 84 -9.38 4.54 23.95
N VAL A 85 -9.54 4.85 22.67
CA VAL A 85 -9.88 6.19 22.20
C VAL A 85 -10.89 6.07 21.08
N ALA A 86 -11.93 6.90 21.10
CA ALA A 86 -12.87 7.03 20.00
C ALA A 86 -13.09 8.51 19.65
N MET A 87 -13.23 8.81 18.37
CA MET A 87 -13.67 10.10 17.85
C MET A 87 -14.82 9.84 16.88
N ASN A 88 -15.98 10.42 17.12
CA ASN A 88 -17.16 10.30 16.28
C ASN A 88 -17.96 11.62 16.29
N ASP A 89 -19.22 11.55 15.86
CA ASP A 89 -20.16 12.66 15.84
C ASP A 89 -20.56 13.17 17.23
N VAL A 90 -20.41 12.36 18.28
CA VAL A 90 -20.67 12.74 19.67
C VAL A 90 -19.50 13.52 20.25
N GLY A 91 -18.26 13.13 19.92
CA GLY A 91 -17.09 13.76 20.50
C GLY A 91 -15.83 12.91 20.41
N ILE A 92 -14.88 13.22 21.29
CA ILE A 92 -13.63 12.47 21.48
C ILE A 92 -13.62 11.93 22.90
N GLY A 93 -13.48 10.62 23.07
CA GLY A 93 -13.48 9.97 24.39
C GLY A 93 -12.29 9.02 24.59
N TYR A 94 -11.78 8.97 25.81
CA TYR A 94 -10.83 7.96 26.29
C TYR A 94 -11.57 6.94 27.17
N GLN A 95 -11.32 5.66 26.92
CA GLN A 95 -11.87 4.53 27.65
C GLN A 95 -10.77 3.80 28.42
N ASP A 96 -11.07 3.39 29.64
CA ASP A 96 -10.18 2.57 30.46
C ASP A 96 -10.24 1.08 30.07
N GLU A 97 -9.55 0.25 30.84
CA GLU A 97 -9.42 -1.19 30.62
C GLU A 97 -10.73 -1.96 30.53
N ASN A 98 -11.76 -1.49 31.23
CA ASN A 98 -13.08 -2.10 31.28
C ASN A 98 -14.02 -1.59 30.18
N GLY A 99 -13.59 -0.56 29.43
CA GLY A 99 -14.39 0.09 28.39
C GLY A 99 -15.17 1.31 28.88
N ASP A 100 -14.93 1.75 30.12
CA ASP A 100 -15.62 2.89 30.71
C ASP A 100 -14.96 4.19 30.25
N ILE A 101 -15.77 5.17 29.85
CA ILE A 101 -15.25 6.47 29.42
C ILE A 101 -14.74 7.24 30.64
N ARG A 102 -13.44 7.53 30.69
CA ARG A 102 -12.81 8.28 31.78
C ARG A 102 -12.56 9.73 31.45
N ALA A 103 -12.52 10.10 30.18
CA ALA A 103 -12.47 11.49 29.76
C ALA A 103 -13.16 11.66 28.42
N ALA A 104 -13.83 12.78 28.20
CA ALA A 104 -14.31 13.13 26.88
C ALA A 104 -14.30 14.63 26.62
N VAL A 105 -14.37 14.93 25.33
CA VAL A 105 -14.75 16.23 24.77
C VAL A 105 -16.03 15.98 23.98
N ASP A 106 -17.14 16.54 24.42
CA ASP A 106 -18.45 16.39 23.80
C ASP A 106 -19.24 17.71 23.85
N ALA A 107 -20.55 17.64 23.60
CA ALA A 107 -21.44 18.80 23.62
C ALA A 107 -21.51 19.51 24.99
N ASP A 108 -21.22 18.80 26.08
CA ASP A 108 -21.24 19.32 27.45
C ASP A 108 -19.88 19.89 27.88
N GLY A 109 -18.87 19.80 27.01
CA GLY A 109 -17.55 20.39 27.18
C GLY A 109 -16.46 19.35 27.35
N ILE A 110 -15.50 19.60 28.25
CA ILE A 110 -14.39 18.68 28.52
C ILE A 110 -14.53 18.18 29.95
N TRP A 111 -14.45 16.88 30.17
CA TRP A 111 -14.59 16.28 31.50
C TRP A 111 -13.66 15.08 31.72
N TYR A 112 -13.44 14.77 32.99
CA TYR A 112 -12.63 13.65 33.47
C TYR A 112 -13.28 13.00 34.71
N MET A 113 -13.33 11.67 34.73
CA MET A 113 -13.84 10.83 35.82
C MET A 113 -12.75 9.90 36.36
N ASP A 114 -12.81 9.62 37.65
CA ASP A 114 -11.95 8.60 38.27
C ASP A 114 -12.44 7.17 37.97
N GLU A 115 -11.72 6.17 38.49
CA GLU A 115 -12.03 4.75 38.35
C GLU A 115 -13.38 4.34 38.99
N ASN A 116 -13.88 5.13 39.93
CA ASN A 116 -15.15 4.89 40.62
C ASN A 116 -16.32 5.68 39.99
N GLU A 117 -16.13 6.20 38.77
CA GLU A 117 -17.11 7.00 38.02
C GLU A 117 -17.45 8.35 38.68
N ASN A 118 -16.61 8.83 39.60
CA ASN A 118 -16.80 10.17 40.15
C ASN A 118 -16.23 11.20 39.18
N LEU A 119 -17.02 12.25 38.91
CA LEU A 119 -16.52 13.42 38.20
C LEU A 119 -15.41 14.10 39.01
N VAL A 120 -14.20 14.08 38.48
CA VAL A 120 -13.04 14.73 39.09
C VAL A 120 -12.95 16.18 38.65
N TRP A 121 -13.19 16.43 37.36
CA TRP A 121 -13.09 17.77 36.78
C TRP A 121 -13.93 17.89 35.51
N ARG A 122 -14.50 19.08 35.27
CA ARG A 122 -15.05 19.47 33.96
C ARG A 122 -14.90 20.95 33.69
N THR A 123 -15.05 21.35 32.43
CA THR A 123 -15.21 22.75 32.03
C THR A 123 -16.39 23.40 32.76
N PRO A 124 -16.31 24.69 33.12
CA PRO A 124 -17.45 25.42 33.68
C PRO A 124 -18.65 25.39 32.73
N GLU A 125 -19.86 25.35 33.30
CA GLU A 125 -21.08 25.59 32.53
C GLU A 125 -21.05 27.02 31.98
N ARG A 126 -21.53 27.19 30.75
CA ARG A 126 -21.59 28.48 30.08
C ARG A 126 -22.82 29.28 30.48
#